data_AF-A0AAW3ZV98-F1
#
_entry.id   AF-A0AAW3ZV98-F1
#
_cell.length_a   1.000
_cell.length_b   1.000
_cell.length_c   1.000
_cell.angle_alpha   90.00
_cell.angle_beta   90.00
_cell.angle_gamma   90.00
#
_symmetry.space_group_name_H-M   'P 1'
#
loop_
_entity.id
_entity.type
_entity.pdbx_description
1 polymer ?
#
loop_
_entity_poly.entity_id
_entity_poly.type
_entity_poly.pdbx_seq_one_letter_code
_entity_poly.pdbx_strand_id
1 'polypeptide(L)'
;MSELIEGFLGKRVDTKKSRLPALWDRWQSITGFILACFILCHMVFTSTILLGKDAFNAVVGFAEAKFLFGEATWWITNVIAAVIFAVFITHAFLAMRKFPANYRQYKMFRGHKDRMKHGDTTLWWFQFLTGFALFFTASAHLVDIVFGGHITAESSAQNFATLELFYFALLVFMVVHAGVGMYRLYVKWVSIDGANRHEMLEKRKKAKVVVFAVYGALAVIALIADFVWLTVK
;
A
#
# COMPACT_ATOMS: atom_id res chain seq x y z
N MET A 1 -7.05 14.39 -34.19
CA MET A 1 -7.83 15.65 -34.07
C MET A 1 -8.56 15.79 -32.73
N SER A 2 -9.28 14.77 -32.23
CA SER A 2 -10.03 14.83 -30.96
C SER A 2 -9.22 15.31 -29.75
N GLU A 3 -8.04 14.73 -29.51
CA GLU A 3 -7.18 15.10 -28.37
C GLU A 3 -6.60 16.51 -28.51
N LEU A 4 -6.33 16.94 -29.74
CA LEU A 4 -5.84 18.30 -30.03
C LEU A 4 -6.89 19.35 -29.66
N ILE A 5 -8.16 19.09 -30.03
CA ILE A 5 -9.29 19.98 -29.70
C ILE A 5 -9.49 20.07 -28.18
N GLU A 6 -9.44 18.94 -27.47
CA GLU A 6 -9.57 18.92 -26.01
C GLU A 6 -8.42 19.68 -25.32
N GLY A 7 -7.19 19.54 -25.82
CA GLY A 7 -6.01 20.23 -25.29
C GLY A 7 -6.09 21.76 -25.38
N PHE A 8 -6.61 22.31 -26.50
CA PHE A 8 -6.73 23.76 -26.68
C PHE A 8 -8.00 24.36 -26.06
N LEU A 9 -9.13 23.65 -26.12
CA LEU A 9 -10.44 24.20 -25.72
C LEU A 9 -10.92 23.73 -24.34
N GLY A 10 -10.26 22.74 -23.73
CA GLY A 10 -10.67 22.14 -22.45
C GLY A 10 -12.00 21.38 -22.51
N LYS A 11 -12.52 21.13 -23.72
CA LYS A 11 -13.76 20.39 -23.99
C LYS A 11 -13.54 19.44 -25.15
N ARG A 12 -14.20 18.29 -25.10
CA ARG A 12 -14.21 17.33 -26.20
C ARG A 12 -15.01 17.85 -27.39
N VAL A 13 -14.85 17.18 -28.53
CA VAL A 13 -15.56 17.49 -29.80
C VAL A 13 -17.08 17.51 -29.61
N ASP A 14 -17.61 16.70 -28.68
CA ASP A 14 -19.02 16.65 -28.32
C ASP A 14 -19.46 17.77 -27.34
N THR A 15 -18.60 18.77 -27.10
CA THR A 15 -18.76 19.87 -26.13
C THR A 15 -18.85 19.44 -24.66
N LYS A 16 -18.67 18.15 -24.35
CA LYS A 16 -18.72 17.63 -22.99
C LYS A 16 -17.33 17.68 -22.35
N LYS A 17 -17.32 17.65 -21.01
CA LYS A 17 -16.10 17.49 -20.22
C LYS A 17 -15.51 16.09 -20.41
N SER A 18 -14.18 16.00 -20.33
CA SER A 18 -13.47 14.74 -20.32
C SER A 18 -13.94 13.81 -19.21
N ARG A 19 -13.97 12.50 -19.49
CA ARG A 19 -14.18 11.47 -18.46
C ARG A 19 -12.87 11.01 -17.82
N LEU A 20 -11.72 11.42 -18.34
CA LEU A 20 -10.41 11.02 -17.85
C LEU A 20 -10.20 11.34 -16.35
N PRO A 21 -10.57 12.51 -15.81
CA PRO A 21 -10.42 12.78 -14.38
C PRO A 21 -11.16 11.78 -13.49
N ALA A 22 -12.39 11.39 -13.88
CA ALA A 22 -13.19 10.41 -13.15
C ALA A 22 -12.58 9.00 -13.28
N LEU A 23 -12.09 8.63 -14.46
CA LEU A 23 -11.42 7.36 -14.70
C LEU A 23 -10.14 7.24 -13.87
N TRP A 24 -9.33 8.31 -13.82
CA TRP A 24 -8.11 8.34 -13.03
C TRP A 24 -8.37 8.29 -11.53
N ASP A 25 -9.44 8.92 -11.03
CA ASP A 25 -9.81 8.86 -9.62
C ASP A 25 -10.28 7.45 -9.21
N ARG A 26 -10.99 6.77 -10.11
CA ARG A 26 -11.38 5.36 -9.96
C ARG A 26 -10.16 4.44 -9.95
N TRP A 27 -9.27 4.53 -10.93
CA TRP A 27 -8.08 3.68 -10.99
C TRP A 27 -7.12 3.91 -9.83
N GLN A 28 -6.94 5.16 -9.38
CA GLN A 28 -6.13 5.45 -8.18
C GLN A 28 -6.66 4.71 -6.94
N SER A 29 -7.99 4.62 -6.85
CA SER A 29 -8.69 3.98 -5.75
C SER A 29 -8.61 2.45 -5.84
N ILE A 30 -8.78 1.89 -7.05
CA ILE A 30 -8.68 0.44 -7.32
C ILE A 30 -7.25 -0.06 -7.07
N THR A 31 -6.23 0.59 -7.62
CA THR A 31 -4.84 0.16 -7.42
C THR A 31 -4.42 0.28 -5.96
N GLY A 32 -4.87 1.34 -5.27
CA GLY A 32 -4.64 1.49 -3.83
C GLY A 32 -5.31 0.39 -3.01
N PHE A 33 -6.53 -0.03 -3.39
CA PHE A 33 -7.23 -1.14 -2.75
C PHE A 33 -6.49 -2.47 -2.95
N ILE A 34 -6.09 -2.77 -4.19
CA ILE A 34 -5.34 -3.99 -4.53
C ILE A 34 -4.05 -4.07 -3.70
N LEU A 35 -3.28 -2.97 -3.64
CA LEU A 35 -2.04 -2.93 -2.86
C LEU A 35 -2.29 -3.06 -1.35
N ALA A 36 -3.34 -2.43 -0.81
CA ALA A 36 -3.67 -2.55 0.60
C ALA A 36 -4.05 -4.00 0.98
N CYS A 37 -4.87 -4.66 0.15
CA CYS A 37 -5.18 -6.08 0.31
C CYS A 37 -3.96 -6.98 0.14
N PHE A 38 -3.08 -6.68 -0.83
CA PHE A 38 -1.84 -7.41 -1.01
C PHE A 38 -0.95 -7.30 0.23
N ILE A 39 -0.78 -6.12 0.80
CA ILE A 39 -0.01 -5.92 2.04
C ILE A 39 -0.62 -6.71 3.20
N LEU A 40 -1.96 -6.73 3.32
CA LEU A 40 -2.65 -7.52 4.34
C LEU A 40 -2.27 -9.01 4.22
N CYS A 41 -2.39 -9.60 3.03
CA CYS A 41 -2.03 -11.00 2.80
C CYS A 41 -0.52 -11.23 2.97
N HIS A 42 0.31 -10.33 2.44
CA HIS A 42 1.76 -10.42 2.49
C HIS A 42 2.28 -10.45 3.93
N MET A 43 1.78 -9.57 4.80
CA MET A 43 2.18 -9.56 6.21
C MET A 43 1.80 -10.84 6.95
N VAL A 44 0.64 -11.43 6.63
CA VAL A 44 0.24 -12.74 7.18
C VAL A 44 1.21 -13.83 6.71
N PHE A 45 1.55 -13.85 5.42
CA PHE A 45 2.43 -14.86 4.84
C PHE A 45 3.87 -14.74 5.35
N THR A 46 4.42 -13.53 5.44
CA THR A 46 5.78 -13.35 5.96
C THR A 46 5.87 -13.64 7.46
N SER A 47 4.75 -13.49 8.19
CA SER A 47 4.69 -13.77 9.62
C SER A 47 4.53 -15.25 9.96
N THR A 48 4.35 -16.16 8.98
CA THR A 48 4.30 -17.60 9.29
C THR A 48 5.63 -18.15 9.76
N ILE A 49 6.73 -17.38 9.65
CA ILE A 49 8.01 -17.70 10.30
C ILE A 49 7.89 -17.84 11.82
N LEU A 50 6.89 -17.20 12.45
CA LEU A 50 6.58 -17.36 13.87
C LEU A 50 6.22 -18.81 14.24
N LEU A 51 5.78 -19.60 13.25
CA LEU A 51 5.45 -21.02 13.40
C LEU A 51 6.63 -21.95 13.02
N GLY A 52 7.76 -21.38 12.59
CA GLY A 52 8.96 -22.11 12.18
C GLY A 52 9.28 -21.98 10.68
N LYS A 53 10.51 -22.36 10.31
CA LYS A 53 11.02 -22.29 8.93
C LYS A 53 10.18 -23.11 7.96
N ASP A 54 9.77 -24.32 8.38
CA ASP A 54 8.97 -25.22 7.55
C ASP A 54 7.59 -24.65 7.22
N ALA A 55 6.97 -23.95 8.16
CA ALA A 55 5.68 -23.29 7.94
C ALA A 55 5.81 -22.16 6.91
N PHE A 56 6.84 -21.32 7.03
CA PHE A 56 7.14 -20.29 6.01
C PHE A 56 7.42 -20.90 4.63
N ASN A 57 8.30 -21.89 4.56
CA ASN A 57 8.64 -22.56 3.31
C ASN A 57 7.43 -23.27 2.68
N ALA A 58 6.50 -23.81 3.49
CA ALA A 58 5.26 -24.39 2.99
C ALA A 58 4.33 -23.33 2.37
N VAL A 59 4.22 -22.14 2.98
CA VAL A 59 3.45 -21.02 2.43
C VAL A 59 4.07 -20.49 1.14
N VAL A 60 5.40 -20.37 1.09
CA VAL A 60 6.11 -20.02 -0.15
C VAL A 60 5.84 -21.07 -1.23
N GLY A 61 5.98 -22.36 -0.92
CA GLY A 61 5.67 -23.43 -1.86
C GLY A 61 4.22 -23.40 -2.36
N PHE A 62 3.26 -23.02 -1.51
CA PHE A 62 1.88 -22.79 -1.92
C PHE A 62 1.76 -21.61 -2.90
N ALA A 63 2.42 -20.48 -2.62
CA ALA A 63 2.44 -19.32 -3.51
C ALA A 63 3.14 -19.62 -4.85
N GLU A 64 4.13 -20.51 -4.84
CA GLU A 64 4.85 -21.03 -6.01
C GLU A 64 4.12 -22.22 -6.68
N ALA A 65 2.83 -22.40 -6.39
CA ALA A 65 1.96 -23.40 -7.00
C ALA A 65 2.48 -24.85 -6.92
N LYS A 66 3.22 -25.20 -5.84
CA LYS A 66 3.72 -26.56 -5.61
C LYS A 66 2.60 -27.62 -5.61
N PHE A 67 1.39 -27.24 -5.21
CA PHE A 67 0.22 -28.12 -5.23
C PHE A 67 -0.26 -28.49 -6.64
N LEU A 68 0.09 -27.72 -7.67
CA LEU A 68 -0.25 -28.00 -9.07
C LEU A 68 0.88 -28.71 -9.81
N PHE A 69 2.13 -28.31 -9.56
CA PHE A 69 3.29 -28.76 -10.34
C PHE A 69 4.14 -29.83 -9.64
N GLY A 70 3.83 -30.18 -8.38
CA GLY A 70 4.59 -31.15 -7.57
C GLY A 70 5.89 -30.58 -6.99
N GLU A 71 6.48 -29.58 -7.64
CA GLU A 71 7.69 -28.88 -7.21
C GLU A 71 7.46 -27.37 -7.08
N ALA A 72 8.22 -26.73 -6.19
CA ALA A 72 8.11 -25.29 -5.93
C ALA A 72 8.74 -24.51 -7.10
N THR A 73 7.90 -23.82 -7.86
CA THR A 73 8.30 -23.13 -9.09
C THR A 73 8.59 -21.66 -8.81
N TRP A 74 9.83 -21.36 -8.41
CA TRP A 74 10.25 -20.04 -7.91
C TRP A 74 9.91 -18.85 -8.82
N TRP A 75 9.99 -18.99 -10.15
CA TRP A 75 9.69 -17.87 -11.04
C TRP A 75 8.23 -17.39 -10.97
N ILE A 76 7.32 -18.18 -10.39
CA ILE A 76 5.92 -17.77 -10.17
C ILE A 76 5.84 -16.60 -9.19
N THR A 77 6.59 -16.63 -8.09
CA THR A 77 6.62 -15.51 -7.13
C THR A 77 7.26 -14.27 -7.74
N ASN A 78 8.27 -14.43 -8.63
CA ASN A 78 8.82 -13.32 -9.41
C ASN A 78 7.79 -12.68 -10.35
N VAL A 79 7.00 -13.48 -11.05
CA VAL A 79 5.93 -12.98 -11.94
C VAL A 79 4.83 -12.28 -11.14
N ILE A 80 4.41 -12.86 -10.00
CA ILE A 80 3.45 -12.22 -9.10
C ILE A 80 4.00 -10.87 -8.61
N ALA A 81 5.27 -10.84 -8.17
CA ALA A 81 5.93 -9.61 -7.75
C ALA A 81 6.00 -8.58 -8.88
N ALA A 82 6.25 -9.01 -10.13
CA ALA A 82 6.29 -8.11 -11.29
C ALA A 82 4.92 -7.49 -11.60
N VAL A 83 3.84 -8.27 -11.47
CA VAL A 83 2.46 -7.77 -11.59
C VAL A 83 2.15 -6.77 -10.49
N ILE A 84 2.48 -7.11 -9.23
CA ILE A 84 2.29 -6.18 -8.10
C ILE A 84 3.12 -4.91 -8.28
N PHE A 85 4.33 -5.02 -8.82
CA PHE A 85 5.19 -3.88 -9.10
C PHE A 85 4.58 -2.96 -10.18
N ALA A 86 3.99 -3.52 -11.24
CA ALA A 86 3.25 -2.72 -12.23
C ALA A 86 2.04 -2.01 -11.61
N VAL A 87 1.30 -2.67 -10.71
CA VAL A 87 0.20 -2.04 -9.95
C VAL A 87 0.73 -0.94 -9.03
N PHE A 88 1.85 -1.16 -8.36
CA PHE A 88 2.53 -0.19 -7.51
C PHE A 88 2.93 1.07 -8.30
N ILE A 89 3.60 0.91 -9.44
CA ILE A 89 3.98 2.03 -10.32
C ILE A 89 2.74 2.79 -10.79
N THR A 90 1.69 2.07 -11.21
CA THR A 90 0.43 2.67 -11.65
C THR A 90 -0.23 3.45 -10.52
N HIS A 91 -0.27 2.90 -9.30
CA HIS A 91 -0.79 3.57 -8.12
C HIS A 91 0.00 4.85 -7.82
N ALA A 92 1.33 4.75 -7.82
CA ALA A 92 2.22 5.84 -7.50
C ALA A 92 2.08 6.99 -8.51
N PHE A 93 2.03 6.68 -9.80
CA PHE A 93 1.78 7.65 -10.88
C PHE A 93 0.44 8.36 -10.75
N LEU A 94 -0.62 7.63 -10.39
CA LEU A 94 -1.93 8.24 -10.18
C LEU A 94 -2.00 9.06 -8.88
N ALA A 95 -1.38 8.58 -7.81
CA ALA A 95 -1.44 9.20 -6.49
C ALA A 95 -0.54 10.44 -6.36
N MET A 96 0.61 10.48 -7.04
CA MET A 96 1.55 11.62 -6.97
C MET A 96 0.92 12.94 -7.40
N ARG A 97 -0.12 12.92 -8.24
CA ARG A 97 -0.91 14.11 -8.62
C ARG A 97 -1.57 14.82 -7.44
N LYS A 98 -1.65 14.18 -6.28
CA LYS A 98 -2.21 14.74 -5.05
C LYS A 98 -1.16 15.38 -4.15
N PHE A 99 0.12 15.29 -4.47
CA PHE A 99 1.19 15.88 -3.66
C PHE A 99 1.18 17.41 -3.76
N PRO A 100 1.61 18.14 -2.70
CA PRO A 100 1.91 19.56 -2.83
C PRO A 100 2.99 19.75 -3.90
N ALA A 101 2.64 20.36 -5.03
CA ALA A 101 3.48 20.43 -6.22
C ALA A 101 4.48 21.60 -6.21
N ASN A 102 4.38 22.51 -5.24
CA ASN A 102 5.32 23.62 -5.09
C ASN A 102 5.45 24.07 -3.63
N TYR A 103 6.46 24.90 -3.37
CA TYR A 103 6.78 25.43 -2.03
C TYR A 103 5.58 26.12 -1.37
N ARG A 104 4.83 26.93 -2.13
CA ARG A 104 3.65 27.64 -1.63
C ARG A 104 2.58 26.67 -1.16
N GLN A 105 2.23 25.65 -1.95
CA GLN A 105 1.26 24.63 -1.57
C GLN A 105 1.72 23.84 -0.34
N TYR A 106 3.00 23.47 -0.27
CA TYR A 106 3.57 22.79 0.91
C TYR A 106 3.43 23.63 2.18
N LYS A 107 3.86 24.90 2.13
CA LYS A 107 3.78 25.83 3.27
C LYS A 107 2.35 26.09 3.71
N MET A 108 1.44 26.30 2.76
CA MET A 108 0.01 26.51 3.04
C MET A 108 -0.61 25.29 3.69
N PHE A 109 -0.37 24.09 3.16
CA PHE A 109 -0.91 22.86 3.73
C PHE A 109 -0.37 22.61 5.14
N ARG A 110 0.95 22.76 5.35
CA ARG A 110 1.57 22.58 6.66
C ARG A 110 0.99 23.55 7.70
N GLY A 111 0.92 24.84 7.37
CA GLY A 111 0.32 25.85 8.27
C GLY A 111 -1.16 25.57 8.57
N HIS A 112 -1.94 25.14 7.56
CA HIS A 112 -3.34 24.77 7.74
C HIS A 112 -3.51 23.55 8.64
N LYS A 113 -2.74 22.48 8.42
CA LYS A 113 -2.75 21.26 9.26
C LYS A 113 -2.43 21.60 10.72
N ASP A 114 -1.37 22.38 10.96
CA ASP A 114 -0.91 22.73 12.30
C ASP A 114 -1.92 23.61 13.05
N ARG A 115 -2.63 24.49 12.34
CA ARG A 115 -3.68 25.33 12.93
C ARG A 115 -5.01 24.60 13.16
N MET A 116 -5.44 23.75 12.21
CA MET A 116 -6.72 23.04 12.30
C MET A 116 -6.73 21.95 13.37
N LYS A 117 -5.58 21.29 13.62
CA LYS A 117 -5.46 20.15 14.53
C LYS A 117 -6.50 19.03 14.26
N HIS A 118 -6.90 18.89 13.00
CA HIS A 118 -7.91 17.92 12.58
C HIS A 118 -7.28 16.57 12.22
N GLY A 119 -7.77 15.50 12.85
CA GLY A 119 -7.19 14.16 12.75
C GLY A 119 -7.05 13.65 11.31
N ASP A 120 -8.10 13.71 10.49
CA ASP A 120 -8.03 13.15 9.12
C ASP A 120 -7.12 13.97 8.20
N THR A 121 -7.02 15.28 8.43
CA THR A 121 -6.08 16.16 7.71
C THR A 121 -4.64 15.78 8.05
N THR A 122 -4.37 15.49 9.33
CA THR A 122 -3.06 15.01 9.79
C THR A 122 -2.76 13.60 9.27
N LEU A 123 -3.74 12.70 9.23
CA LEU A 123 -3.55 11.36 8.63
C LEU A 123 -3.23 11.44 7.13
N TRP A 124 -3.83 12.38 6.40
CA TRP A 124 -3.46 12.64 5.00
C TRP A 124 -2.01 13.07 4.85
N TRP A 125 -1.52 13.92 5.76
CA TRP A 125 -0.12 14.32 5.78
C TRP A 125 0.83 13.14 5.96
N PHE A 126 0.53 12.22 6.88
CA PHE A 126 1.33 11.02 7.07
C PHE A 126 1.27 10.09 5.85
N GLN A 127 0.09 9.91 5.24
CA GLN A 127 0.00 9.09 4.03
C GLN A 127 0.79 9.70 2.85
N PHE A 128 0.86 11.03 2.75
CA PHE A 128 1.73 11.71 1.80
C PHE A 128 3.21 11.39 2.06
N LEU A 129 3.68 11.56 3.31
CA LEU A 129 5.07 11.32 3.67
C LEU A 129 5.48 9.85 3.48
N THR A 130 4.66 8.91 3.94
CA THR A 130 4.96 7.48 3.77
C THR A 130 4.83 7.05 2.33
N GLY A 131 3.89 7.62 1.57
CA GLY A 131 3.79 7.36 0.12
C GLY A 131 5.02 7.83 -0.63
N PHE A 132 5.58 8.99 -0.25
CA PHE A 132 6.84 9.46 -0.80
C PHE A 132 8.00 8.53 -0.45
N ALA A 133 8.12 8.08 0.82
CA ALA A 133 9.17 7.16 1.23
C ALA A 133 9.09 5.79 0.51
N LEU A 134 7.86 5.29 0.29
CA LEU A 134 7.62 4.01 -0.38
C LEU A 134 8.07 3.98 -1.85
N PHE A 135 8.20 5.13 -2.55
CA PHE A 135 8.81 5.16 -3.88
C PHE A 135 10.20 4.53 -3.90
N PHE A 136 10.95 4.66 -2.80
CA PHE A 136 12.30 4.15 -2.68
C PHE A 136 12.29 2.76 -2.04
N THR A 137 11.66 2.64 -0.87
CA THR A 137 11.75 1.40 -0.09
C THR A 137 10.96 0.25 -0.71
N ALA A 138 9.72 0.49 -1.15
CA ALA A 138 8.92 -0.57 -1.77
C ALA A 138 9.46 -0.96 -3.16
N SER A 139 9.97 0.01 -3.94
CA SER A 139 10.62 -0.30 -5.22
C SER A 139 11.86 -1.16 -5.05
N ALA A 140 12.75 -0.82 -4.11
CA ALA A 140 13.94 -1.63 -3.84
C ALA A 140 13.58 -3.06 -3.43
N HIS A 141 12.60 -3.20 -2.54
CA HIS A 141 12.09 -4.52 -2.12
C HIS A 141 11.48 -5.31 -3.29
N LEU A 142 10.61 -4.70 -4.09
CA LEU A 142 9.95 -5.38 -5.21
C LEU A 142 10.94 -5.77 -6.31
N VAL A 143 11.93 -4.93 -6.61
CA VAL A 143 12.99 -5.23 -7.60
C VAL A 143 13.80 -6.46 -7.16
N ASP A 144 14.17 -6.53 -5.88
CA ASP A 144 14.88 -7.68 -5.31
C ASP A 144 14.08 -8.98 -5.50
N ILE A 145 12.77 -8.97 -5.24
CA ILE A 145 11.92 -10.17 -5.43
C ILE A 145 11.71 -10.49 -6.92
N VAL A 146 11.52 -9.50 -7.78
CA VAL A 146 11.27 -9.73 -9.23
C VAL A 146 12.47 -10.37 -9.92
N PHE A 147 13.68 -9.95 -9.56
CA PHE A 147 14.92 -10.43 -10.16
C PHE A 147 15.69 -11.41 -9.27
N GLY A 148 15.14 -11.75 -8.11
CA GLY A 148 15.69 -12.68 -7.15
C GLY A 148 15.50 -14.15 -7.56
N GLY A 149 16.13 -15.03 -6.79
CA GLY A 149 15.98 -16.48 -6.92
C GLY A 149 14.93 -17.04 -5.96
N HIS A 150 15.18 -18.27 -5.48
CA HIS A 150 14.29 -18.95 -4.55
C HIS A 150 14.10 -18.18 -3.23
N ILE A 151 12.83 -17.95 -2.88
CA ILE A 151 12.47 -17.41 -1.57
C ILE A 151 12.46 -18.59 -0.58
N THR A 152 13.35 -18.57 0.40
CA THR A 152 13.35 -19.55 1.50
C THR A 152 13.48 -18.83 2.83
N ALA A 153 13.18 -19.53 3.92
CA ALA A 153 13.42 -19.01 5.26
C ALA A 153 14.89 -18.62 5.46
N GLU A 154 15.86 -19.40 4.94
CA GLU A 154 17.27 -19.03 5.07
C GLU A 154 17.63 -17.78 4.27
N SER A 155 17.26 -17.70 2.99
CA SER A 155 17.59 -16.53 2.16
C SER A 155 16.93 -15.26 2.68
N SER A 156 15.69 -15.36 3.12
CA SER A 156 14.95 -14.24 3.73
C SER A 156 15.61 -13.77 5.03
N ALA A 157 16.04 -14.68 5.91
CA ALA A 157 16.71 -14.33 7.15
C ALA A 157 18.08 -13.67 6.91
N GLN A 158 18.86 -14.17 5.95
CA GLN A 158 20.15 -13.58 5.57
C GLN A 158 20.00 -12.15 5.03
N ASN A 159 19.02 -11.94 4.15
CA ASN A 159 18.70 -10.62 3.64
C ASN A 159 18.22 -9.69 4.76
N PHE A 160 17.37 -10.19 5.66
CA PHE A 160 16.87 -9.43 6.80
C PHE A 160 18.01 -9.01 7.74
N ALA A 161 18.92 -9.92 8.10
CA ALA A 161 20.06 -9.61 8.96
C ALA A 161 21.00 -8.54 8.36
N THR A 162 21.05 -8.43 7.03
CA THR A 162 21.85 -7.41 6.34
C THR A 162 21.13 -6.06 6.26
N LEU A 163 19.79 -6.08 6.16
CA LEU A 163 18.96 -4.92 5.84
C LEU A 163 17.87 -4.65 6.89
N GLU A 164 18.10 -5.02 8.14
CA GLU A 164 17.11 -4.97 9.23
C GLU A 164 16.45 -3.59 9.36
N LEU A 165 17.25 -2.51 9.36
CA LEU A 165 16.75 -1.14 9.46
C LEU A 165 15.88 -0.76 8.25
N PHE A 166 16.20 -1.27 7.07
CA PHE A 166 15.41 -1.06 5.87
C PHE A 166 14.05 -1.75 5.97
N TYR A 167 14.00 -3.00 6.42
CA TYR A 167 12.73 -3.73 6.57
C TYR A 167 11.86 -3.14 7.69
N PHE A 168 12.44 -2.73 8.83
CA PHE A 168 11.70 -2.02 9.88
C PHE A 168 11.11 -0.70 9.38
N ALA A 169 11.88 0.09 8.64
CA ALA A 169 11.39 1.34 8.05
C ALA A 169 10.28 1.07 7.02
N LEU A 170 10.47 0.06 6.16
CA LEU A 170 9.49 -0.36 5.17
C LEU A 170 8.17 -0.78 5.83
N LEU A 171 8.23 -1.59 6.90
CA LEU A 171 7.06 -2.00 7.69
C LEU A 171 6.26 -0.79 8.17
N VAL A 172 6.93 0.18 8.83
CA VAL A 172 6.29 1.39 9.35
C VAL A 172 5.64 2.20 8.23
N PHE A 173 6.37 2.47 7.15
CA PHE A 173 5.85 3.28 6.05
C PHE A 173 4.66 2.63 5.38
N MET A 174 4.76 1.33 5.09
CA MET A 174 3.74 0.54 4.42
C MET A 174 2.47 0.43 5.27
N VAL A 175 2.58 0.06 6.55
CA VAL A 175 1.42 -0.08 7.45
C VAL A 175 0.69 1.24 7.62
N VAL A 176 1.41 2.33 7.86
CA VAL A 176 0.80 3.66 8.01
C VAL A 176 0.15 4.07 6.68
N HIS A 177 0.82 3.86 5.54
CA HIS A 177 0.26 4.21 4.24
C HIS A 177 -1.02 3.41 3.92
N ALA A 178 -0.96 2.09 4.06
CA ALA A 178 -2.04 1.17 3.73
C ALA A 178 -3.22 1.31 4.70
N GLY A 179 -2.98 1.38 6.01
CA GLY A 179 -4.02 1.53 7.01
C GLY A 179 -4.77 2.86 6.86
N VAL A 180 -4.04 3.97 6.73
CA VAL A 180 -4.67 5.26 6.46
C VAL A 180 -5.38 5.27 5.11
N GLY A 181 -4.75 4.70 4.08
CA GLY A 181 -5.28 4.63 2.72
C GLY A 181 -6.59 3.87 2.64
N MET A 182 -6.67 2.71 3.29
CA MET A 182 -7.86 1.87 3.35
C MET A 182 -9.00 2.55 4.11
N TYR A 183 -8.72 3.22 5.23
CA TYR A 183 -9.71 4.03 5.95
C TYR A 183 -10.28 5.13 5.04
N ARG A 184 -9.40 5.88 4.36
CA ARG A 184 -9.82 6.97 3.48
C ARG A 184 -10.56 6.47 2.24
N LEU A 185 -10.17 5.33 1.70
CA LEU A 185 -10.84 4.68 0.59
C LEU A 185 -12.27 4.31 0.97
N TYR A 186 -12.45 3.70 2.15
CA TYR A 186 -13.78 3.35 2.68
C TYR A 186 -14.68 4.59 2.79
N VAL A 187 -14.25 5.63 3.51
CA VAL A 187 -15.09 6.84 3.69
C VAL A 187 -15.27 7.66 2.41
N LYS A 188 -14.47 7.40 1.36
CA LYS A 188 -14.60 8.06 0.06
C LYS A 188 -15.67 7.40 -0.82
N TRP A 189 -15.77 6.07 -0.79
CA TRP A 189 -16.62 5.30 -1.71
C TRP A 189 -17.82 4.63 -1.06
N VAL A 190 -17.79 4.44 0.26
CA VAL A 190 -18.90 3.91 1.04
C VAL A 190 -19.62 5.08 1.70
N SER A 191 -20.94 5.16 1.53
CA SER A 191 -21.72 6.19 2.22
C SER A 191 -21.61 5.99 3.73
N ILE A 192 -21.26 7.08 4.40
CA ILE A 192 -21.23 7.19 5.85
C ILE A 192 -22.37 8.07 6.37
N ASP A 193 -23.35 8.37 5.52
CA ASP A 193 -24.50 9.19 5.88
C ASP A 193 -25.28 8.51 7.01
N GLY A 194 -25.77 9.31 7.95
CA GLY A 194 -26.62 8.86 9.06
C GLY A 194 -27.87 9.73 9.13
N ALA A 195 -28.89 9.27 9.85
CA ALA A 195 -30.11 10.05 10.10
C ALA A 195 -29.81 11.39 10.79
N ASN A 196 -28.70 11.45 11.53
CA ASN A 196 -28.18 12.67 12.13
C ASN A 196 -26.64 12.70 12.12
N ARG A 197 -26.07 13.84 12.53
CA ARG A 197 -24.61 14.04 12.60
C ARG A 197 -23.92 13.03 13.53
N HIS A 198 -24.57 12.61 14.61
CA HIS A 198 -23.99 11.66 15.56
C HIS A 198 -23.77 10.30 14.91
N GLU A 199 -24.79 9.75 14.25
CA GLU A 199 -24.72 8.47 13.56
C GLU A 199 -23.66 8.48 12.43
N MET A 200 -23.57 9.57 11.67
CA MET A 200 -22.53 9.74 10.64
C MET A 200 -21.11 9.68 11.25
N LEU A 201 -20.92 10.37 12.39
CA LEU A 201 -19.63 10.36 13.10
C LEU A 201 -19.31 8.98 13.70
N GLU A 202 -20.31 8.25 14.19
CA GLU A 202 -20.14 6.87 14.66
C GLU A 202 -19.75 5.92 13.54
N LYS A 203 -20.40 5.98 12.37
CA LYS A 203 -20.03 5.19 11.19
C LYS A 203 -18.59 5.44 10.78
N ARG A 204 -18.19 6.71 10.70
CA ARG A 204 -16.80 7.11 10.40
C ARG A 204 -15.83 6.62 11.46
N LYS A 205 -16.15 6.77 12.75
CA LYS A 205 -15.32 6.29 13.87
C LYS A 205 -15.16 4.78 13.83
N LYS A 206 -16.24 4.03 13.57
CA LYS A 206 -16.22 2.57 13.44
C LYS A 206 -15.30 2.13 12.30
N ALA A 207 -15.45 2.70 11.11
CA ALA A 207 -14.58 2.41 9.97
C ALA A 207 -13.11 2.66 10.32
N LYS A 208 -12.82 3.80 10.95
CA LYS A 208 -11.48 4.14 11.43
C LYS A 208 -10.94 3.08 12.39
N VAL A 209 -11.66 2.80 13.46
CA VAL A 209 -11.23 1.85 14.50
C VAL A 209 -10.99 0.46 13.91
N VAL A 210 -11.92 -0.06 13.09
CA VAL A 210 -11.80 -1.39 12.49
C VAL A 210 -10.56 -1.47 11.60
N VAL A 211 -10.38 -0.51 10.69
CA VAL A 211 -9.24 -0.53 9.76
C VAL A 211 -7.92 -0.41 10.53
N PHE A 212 -7.80 0.54 11.46
CA PHE A 212 -6.56 0.69 12.22
C PHE A 212 -6.30 -0.47 13.18
N ALA A 213 -7.33 -1.13 13.71
CA ALA A 213 -7.17 -2.33 14.52
C ALA A 213 -6.60 -3.49 13.68
N VAL A 214 -7.12 -3.71 12.47
CA VAL A 214 -6.63 -4.77 11.56
C VAL A 214 -5.17 -4.54 11.18
N TYR A 215 -4.84 -3.36 10.63
CA TYR A 215 -3.47 -3.07 10.22
C TYR A 215 -2.52 -2.92 11.41
N GLY A 216 -3.01 -2.43 12.55
CA GLY A 216 -2.23 -2.33 13.78
C GLY A 216 -1.88 -3.70 14.36
N ALA A 217 -2.84 -4.63 14.41
CA ALA A 217 -2.59 -6.00 14.84
C ALA A 217 -1.57 -6.71 13.93
N LEU A 218 -1.74 -6.58 12.61
CA LEU A 218 -0.79 -7.13 11.64
C LEU A 218 0.59 -6.51 11.80
N ALA A 219 0.69 -5.21 12.06
CA ALA A 219 1.97 -4.54 12.29
C ALA A 219 2.70 -5.07 13.52
N VAL A 220 1.97 -5.32 14.61
CA VAL A 220 2.56 -5.92 15.82
C VAL A 220 3.02 -7.35 15.53
N ILE A 221 2.21 -8.16 14.85
CA ILE A 221 2.58 -9.54 14.49
C ILE A 221 3.81 -9.55 13.59
N ALA A 222 3.84 -8.73 12.55
CA ALA A 222 4.97 -8.61 11.63
C ALA A 222 6.23 -8.10 12.34
N LEU A 223 6.10 -7.14 13.26
CA LEU A 223 7.23 -6.67 14.05
C LEU A 223 7.81 -7.78 14.95
N ILE A 224 6.96 -8.64 15.53
CA ILE A 224 7.45 -9.81 16.29
C ILE A 224 8.14 -10.79 15.35
N ALA A 225 7.60 -11.01 14.14
CA ALA A 225 8.21 -11.86 13.13
C ALA A 225 9.59 -11.33 12.69
N ASP A 226 9.75 -10.01 12.54
CA ASP A 226 11.02 -9.35 12.26
C ASP A 226 12.11 -9.67 13.30
N PHE A 227 11.76 -9.72 14.59
CA PHE A 227 12.70 -10.17 15.62
C PHE A 227 13.04 -11.67 15.49
N VAL A 228 12.10 -12.50 15.04
CA VAL A 228 12.39 -13.91 14.76
C VAL A 228 13.34 -14.05 13.57
N TRP A 229 13.16 -13.27 12.51
CA TRP A 229 14.07 -13.26 11.35
C TRP A 229 15.53 -13.01 11.74
N LEU A 230 15.80 -12.18 12.75
CA LEU A 230 17.16 -11.94 13.27
C LEU A 230 17.76 -13.13 14.03
N THR A 231 16.92 -14.02 14.55
CA THR A 231 17.35 -15.18 15.33
C THR A 231 17.45 -16.46 14.50
N VAL A 232 16.81 -16.47 13.34
CA VAL A 232 16.89 -17.55 12.37
C VAL A 232 18.29 -17.52 11.72
N LYS A 233 19.14 -18.45 12.15
CA LYS A 233 20.42 -18.76 11.50
C LYS A 233 20.29 -19.97 10.60
#